data_AF-A0A0R2VCN2-F1
#
_entry.id   AF-A0A0R2VCN2-F1
#
_cell.length_a   1.000
_cell.length_b   1.000
_cell.length_c   1.000
_cell.angle_alpha   90.00
_cell.angle_beta   90.00
_cell.angle_gamma   90.00
#
_symmetry.space_group_name_H-M   'P 1'
#
loop_
_entity.id
_entity.type
_entity.pdbx_description
1 polymer ?
#
loop_
_entity_poly.entity_id
_entity_poly.type
_entity_poly.pdbx_seq_one_letter_code
_entity_poly.pdbx_strand_id
1 'polypeptide(L)'
;MRVSKIGIVCLLVLTGLFSCKKEIIQQVVYDNIIYQVDTVAIYENALEKDRLKTPLQFISSVYSNLYFSSIPSNILDNLVLYRQSIGDKGLVNEMIINAMLEDPLVLINIPDDVAMRSDVSEFITTTYLRFYLRYPTEYEAYGLRELIESDTEMSAVDVYRAFLLSNEYQFY
;
A
#
# COMPACT_ATOMS: atom_id res chain seq x y z
N MET A 1 15.10 69.70 5.76
CA MET A 1 15.90 68.91 6.72
C MET A 1 16.55 67.76 5.97
N ARG A 2 17.87 67.80 5.78
CA ARG A 2 18.63 66.77 5.04
C ARG A 2 18.90 65.60 5.98
N VAL A 3 18.17 64.50 5.82
CA VAL A 3 18.42 63.28 6.58
C VAL A 3 19.73 62.68 6.10
N SER A 4 20.73 62.59 6.98
CA SER A 4 22.06 62.06 6.63
C SER A 4 21.94 60.57 6.28
N LYS A 5 22.43 60.18 5.10
CA LYS A 5 22.41 58.79 4.60
C LYS A 5 23.08 57.81 5.57
N ILE A 6 24.01 58.29 6.39
CA ILE A 6 24.71 57.51 7.42
C ILE A 6 23.79 57.18 8.61
N GLY A 7 22.87 58.09 8.96
CA GLY A 7 21.93 57.88 10.06
C GLY A 7 20.88 56.80 9.75
N ILE A 8 20.47 56.68 8.49
CA ILE A 8 19.52 55.65 8.04
C ILE A 8 20.18 54.27 8.04
N VAL A 9 21.47 54.18 7.67
CA VAL A 9 22.23 52.92 7.68
C VAL A 9 22.45 52.41 9.11
N CYS A 10 22.78 53.30 10.06
CA CYS A 10 22.89 52.91 11.47
C CYS A 10 21.57 52.40 12.06
N LEU A 11 20.43 52.97 11.67
CA LEU A 11 19.12 52.54 12.15
C LEU A 11 18.72 51.17 11.60
N LEU A 12 19.10 50.85 10.35
CA LEU A 12 18.84 49.57 9.68
C LEU A 12 19.72 48.43 10.21
N VAL A 13 20.93 48.74 10.69
CA VAL A 13 21.81 47.75 11.33
C VAL A 13 21.34 47.41 12.74
N LEU A 14 20.75 48.37 13.46
CA LEU A 14 20.26 48.15 14.82
C LEU A 14 19.04 47.23 14.88
N THR A 15 18.20 47.21 13.85
CA THR A 15 16.99 46.37 13.80
C THR A 15 17.27 44.91 13.43
N GLY A 16 18.46 44.60 12.87
CA GLY A 16 18.86 43.22 12.54
C GLY A 16 19.33 42.38 13.74
N LEU A 17 19.64 43.01 14.88
CA LEU A 17 20.20 42.33 16.05
C LEU A 17 19.13 41.76 17.00
N PHE A 18 17.84 42.04 16.76
CA PHE A 18 16.72 41.49 17.53
C PHE A 18 16.03 40.29 16.83
N SER A 19 16.79 39.48 16.10
CA SER A 19 16.28 38.23 15.53
C SER A 19 15.98 37.22 16.65
N CYS A 20 14.70 36.85 16.76
CA CYS A 20 14.19 35.90 17.75
C CYS A 20 14.80 34.51 17.50
N LYS A 21 15.70 34.07 18.37
CA LYS A 21 16.23 32.69 18.31
C LYS A 21 15.13 31.75 18.78
N LYS A 22 14.65 30.88 17.88
CA LYS A 22 13.74 29.79 18.23
C LYS A 22 14.36 28.96 19.36
N GLU A 23 13.66 28.86 20.48
CA GLU A 23 14.10 28.06 21.62
C GLU A 23 14.14 26.57 21.21
N ILE A 24 15.33 25.98 21.29
CA ILE A 24 15.52 24.55 21.01
C ILE A 24 15.24 23.83 22.32
N ILE A 25 13.99 23.40 22.49
CA ILE A 25 13.60 22.52 23.59
C ILE A 25 14.24 21.16 23.34
N GLN A 26 15.37 20.88 24.00
CA GLN A 26 15.94 19.54 24.03
C GLN A 26 15.03 18.68 24.89
N GLN A 27 14.18 17.87 24.26
CA GLN A 27 13.47 16.80 24.95
C GLN A 27 14.51 15.77 25.38
N VAL A 28 14.94 15.82 26.64
CA VAL A 28 15.74 14.76 27.25
C VAL A 28 14.78 13.60 27.48
N VAL A 29 14.71 12.69 26.51
CA VAL A 29 14.01 11.41 26.66
C VAL A 29 14.85 10.55 27.60
N TYR A 30 14.40 10.39 28.85
CA TYR A 30 14.95 9.40 29.76
C TYR A 30 14.35 8.04 29.40
N ASP A 31 14.94 7.34 28.43
CA ASP A 31 14.53 5.98 28.07
C ASP A 31 15.72 5.02 28.10
N ASN A 32 16.38 4.95 29.26
CA ASN A 32 17.40 3.93 29.52
C ASN A 32 16.84 2.78 30.37
N ILE A 33 15.56 2.43 30.20
CA ILE A 33 15.08 1.12 30.63
C ILE A 33 15.41 0.16 29.48
N ILE A 34 16.59 -0.43 29.54
CA ILE A 34 17.03 -1.44 28.58
C ILE A 34 16.24 -2.72 28.89
N TYR A 35 15.03 -2.82 28.35
CA TYR A 35 14.42 -4.12 28.13
C TYR A 35 15.29 -4.82 27.09
N GLN A 36 15.69 -6.08 27.33
CA GLN A 36 16.35 -6.93 26.32
C GLN A 36 15.36 -7.35 25.22
N VAL A 37 14.59 -6.38 24.72
CA VAL A 37 13.64 -6.53 23.64
C VAL A 37 14.28 -5.80 22.48
N ASP A 38 14.52 -6.52 21.39
CA ASP A 38 15.09 -5.93 20.19
C ASP A 38 14.20 -4.76 19.73
N THR A 39 14.82 -3.61 19.50
CA THR A 39 14.12 -2.46 18.96
C THR A 39 13.81 -2.72 17.50
N VAL A 40 12.56 -3.08 17.21
CA VAL A 40 12.08 -3.25 15.83
C VAL A 40 11.66 -1.89 15.28
N ALA A 41 12.10 -1.57 14.07
CA ALA A 41 11.64 -0.36 13.38
C ALA A 41 10.12 -0.44 13.17
N ILE A 42 9.37 0.45 13.80
CA ILE A 42 7.92 0.53 13.63
C ILE A 42 7.66 1.12 12.23
N TYR A 43 7.16 0.29 11.32
CA TYR A 43 6.65 0.75 10.04
C TYR A 43 5.34 1.50 10.28
N GLU A 44 5.18 2.70 9.70
CA GLU A 44 3.88 3.36 9.63
C GLU A 44 2.96 2.53 8.74
N ASN A 45 2.11 1.72 9.37
CA ASN A 45 1.14 0.93 8.66
C ASN A 45 0.11 1.86 8.00
N ALA A 46 0.03 1.83 6.67
CA ALA A 46 -1.07 2.43 5.90
C ALA A 46 -2.36 1.58 6.04
N LEU A 47 -2.72 1.24 7.28
CA LEU A 47 -3.91 0.46 7.62
C LEU A 47 -5.20 1.24 7.37
N GLU A 48 -5.14 2.57 7.41
CA GLU A 48 -6.31 3.43 7.20
C GLU A 48 -6.54 3.73 5.72
N LYS A 49 -7.07 2.74 4.99
CA LYS A 49 -7.63 2.94 3.65
C LYS A 49 -9.11 3.33 3.80
N ASP A 50 -9.41 4.61 3.62
CA ASP A 50 -10.75 5.18 3.84
C ASP A 50 -11.49 5.48 2.54
N ARG A 51 -10.80 5.46 1.38
CA ARG A 51 -11.37 5.84 0.09
C ARG A 51 -11.63 4.63 -0.79
N LEU A 52 -12.90 4.46 -1.17
CA LEU A 52 -13.28 3.46 -2.15
C LEU A 52 -12.68 3.80 -3.52
N LYS A 53 -12.03 2.82 -4.15
CA LYS A 53 -11.53 2.94 -5.53
C LYS A 53 -12.69 3.17 -6.49
N THR A 54 -12.53 4.12 -7.41
CA THR A 54 -13.44 4.26 -8.55
C THR A 54 -13.39 3.01 -9.43
N PRO A 55 -14.41 2.73 -10.26
CA PRO A 55 -14.40 1.56 -11.15
C PRO A 55 -13.16 1.49 -12.03
N LEU A 56 -12.72 2.65 -12.54
CA LEU A 56 -11.52 2.79 -13.36
C LEU A 56 -10.26 2.43 -12.56
N GLN A 57 -10.11 3.01 -11.36
CA GLN A 57 -8.98 2.71 -10.48
C GLN A 57 -8.93 1.24 -10.08
N PHE A 58 -10.08 0.64 -9.75
CA PHE A 58 -10.17 -0.77 -9.38
C PHE A 58 -9.70 -1.68 -10.52
N ILE A 59 -10.32 -1.58 -11.70
CA ILE A 59 -9.99 -2.45 -12.85
C ILE A 59 -8.53 -2.23 -13.28
N SER A 60 -8.08 -0.97 -13.36
CA SER A 60 -6.70 -0.66 -13.72
C SER A 60 -5.69 -1.21 -12.71
N SER A 61 -6.01 -1.16 -11.40
CA SER A 61 -5.14 -1.68 -10.35
C SER A 61 -5.06 -3.22 -10.39
N VAL A 62 -6.20 -3.91 -10.53
CA VAL A 62 -6.22 -5.38 -10.68
C VAL A 62 -5.36 -5.79 -11.87
N TYR A 63 -5.57 -5.16 -13.03
CA TYR A 63 -4.82 -5.48 -14.24
C TYR A 63 -3.33 -5.24 -14.06
N SER A 64 -2.95 -4.08 -13.51
CA SER A 64 -1.53 -3.75 -13.31
C SER A 64 -0.83 -4.70 -12.34
N ASN A 65 -1.52 -5.15 -11.29
CA ASN A 65 -0.97 -6.08 -10.31
C ASN A 65 -0.84 -7.53 -10.82
N LEU A 66 -1.65 -7.92 -11.82
CA LEU A 66 -1.62 -9.28 -12.40
C LEU A 66 -0.75 -9.38 -13.67
N TYR A 67 -0.84 -8.39 -14.55
CA TYR A 67 -0.18 -8.37 -15.86
C TYR A 67 1.12 -7.56 -15.87
N PHE A 68 1.48 -6.87 -14.78
CA PHE A 68 2.62 -5.97 -14.69
C PHE A 68 2.70 -4.94 -15.83
N SER A 69 1.54 -4.55 -16.36
CA SER A 69 1.41 -3.63 -17.48
C SER A 69 0.13 -2.81 -17.36
N SER A 70 0.04 -1.70 -18.08
CA SER A 70 -1.18 -0.90 -18.12
C SER A 70 -2.22 -1.53 -19.03
N ILE A 71 -3.47 -1.58 -18.58
CA ILE A 71 -4.60 -2.04 -19.40
C ILE A 71 -4.83 -1.11 -20.61
N PRO A 72 -5.07 -1.64 -21.81
CA PRO A 72 -5.46 -0.83 -22.96
C PRO A 72 -6.75 -0.04 -22.72
N SER A 73 -6.76 1.24 -23.08
CA SER A 73 -7.87 2.16 -22.76
C SER A 73 -9.23 1.68 -23.30
N ASN A 74 -9.26 1.13 -24.51
CA ASN A 74 -10.48 0.60 -25.11
C ASN A 74 -11.08 -0.59 -24.32
N ILE A 75 -10.23 -1.44 -23.74
CA ILE A 75 -10.70 -2.56 -22.91
C ILE A 75 -11.18 -2.04 -21.56
N LEU A 76 -10.42 -1.12 -20.95
CA LEU A 76 -10.78 -0.50 -19.68
C LEU A 76 -12.14 0.20 -19.74
N ASP A 77 -12.37 1.02 -20.75
CA ASP A 77 -13.62 1.76 -20.91
C ASP A 77 -14.83 0.82 -21.04
N ASN A 78 -14.68 -0.28 -21.79
CA ASN A 78 -15.72 -1.29 -21.93
C ASN A 78 -16.00 -2.02 -20.61
N LEU A 79 -14.96 -2.45 -19.88
CA LEU A 79 -15.12 -3.13 -18.58
C LEU A 79 -15.78 -2.20 -17.54
N VAL A 80 -15.41 -0.92 -17.53
CA VAL A 80 -16.07 0.09 -16.69
C VAL A 80 -17.55 0.20 -17.06
N LEU A 81 -17.89 0.28 -18.35
CA LEU A 81 -19.27 0.35 -18.81
C LEU A 81 -20.09 -0.89 -18.41
N TYR A 82 -19.55 -2.09 -18.62
CA TYR A 82 -20.21 -3.34 -18.25
C TYR A 82 -20.42 -3.45 -16.74
N ARG A 83 -19.40 -3.12 -15.96
CA ARG A 83 -19.52 -3.03 -14.50
C ARG A 83 -20.58 -2.03 -14.09
N GLN A 84 -20.75 -0.91 -14.80
CA GLN A 84 -21.80 0.05 -14.49
C GLN A 84 -23.21 -0.44 -14.82
N SER A 85 -23.38 -1.21 -15.90
CA SER A 85 -24.68 -1.75 -16.31
C SER A 85 -25.27 -2.81 -15.37
N ILE A 86 -24.46 -3.45 -14.52
CA ILE A 86 -24.89 -4.53 -13.64
C ILE A 86 -25.08 -3.99 -12.22
N GLY A 87 -26.18 -4.34 -11.56
CA GLY A 87 -26.48 -3.84 -10.21
C GLY A 87 -25.52 -4.39 -9.15
N ASP A 88 -25.26 -5.69 -9.18
CA ASP A 88 -24.33 -6.36 -8.27
C ASP A 88 -22.87 -6.10 -8.69
N LYS A 89 -22.23 -5.16 -8.00
CA LYS A 89 -20.84 -4.80 -8.28
C LYS A 89 -19.84 -5.82 -7.76
N GLY A 90 -20.20 -6.58 -6.73
CA GLY A 90 -19.34 -7.62 -6.15
C GLY A 90 -19.19 -8.77 -7.13
N LEU A 91 -20.32 -9.26 -7.65
CA LEU A 91 -20.35 -10.34 -8.63
C LEU A 91 -19.55 -9.99 -9.89
N VAL A 92 -19.71 -8.79 -10.43
CA VAL A 92 -18.95 -8.41 -11.64
C VAL A 92 -17.46 -8.26 -11.37
N ASN A 93 -17.09 -7.71 -10.22
CA ASN A 93 -15.69 -7.65 -9.82
C ASN A 93 -15.09 -9.05 -9.76
N GLU A 94 -15.81 -10.01 -9.18
CA GLU A 94 -15.40 -11.41 -9.12
C GLU A 94 -15.26 -12.03 -10.51
N MET A 95 -16.22 -11.81 -11.41
CA MET A 95 -16.13 -12.30 -12.79
C MET A 95 -14.92 -11.72 -13.53
N ILE A 96 -14.65 -10.42 -13.37
CA ILE A 96 -13.49 -9.76 -13.98
C ILE A 96 -12.18 -10.35 -13.42
N ILE A 97 -12.08 -10.50 -12.10
CA ILE A 97 -10.90 -11.06 -11.43
C ILE A 97 -10.66 -12.50 -11.89
N ASN A 98 -11.69 -13.34 -11.87
CA ASN A 98 -11.58 -14.74 -12.26
C ASN A 98 -11.16 -14.88 -13.73
N ALA A 99 -11.74 -14.09 -14.63
CA ALA A 99 -11.34 -14.08 -16.03
C ALA A 99 -9.86 -13.68 -16.22
N MET A 100 -9.34 -12.75 -15.41
CA MET A 100 -7.91 -12.38 -15.46
C MET A 100 -7.01 -13.45 -14.84
N LEU A 101 -7.43 -14.12 -13.77
CA LEU A 101 -6.67 -15.19 -13.12
C LEU A 101 -6.64 -16.49 -13.95
N GLU A 102 -7.58 -16.67 -14.87
CA GLU A 102 -7.60 -17.78 -15.84
C GLU A 102 -6.74 -17.51 -17.09
N ASP A 103 -6.27 -16.27 -17.29
CA ASP A 103 -5.44 -15.92 -18.43
C ASP A 103 -4.05 -16.58 -18.34
N PRO A 104 -3.61 -17.35 -19.35
CA PRO A 104 -2.27 -17.96 -19.36
C PRO A 104 -1.13 -16.96 -19.14
N LEU A 105 -1.27 -15.71 -19.59
CA LEU A 105 -0.27 -14.67 -19.39
C LEU A 105 -0.13 -14.27 -17.91
N VAL A 106 -1.23 -14.33 -17.15
CA VAL A 106 -1.24 -14.06 -15.71
C VAL A 106 -0.76 -15.29 -14.95
N LEU A 107 -1.18 -16.50 -15.34
CA LEU A 107 -0.76 -17.72 -14.66
C LEU A 107 0.76 -17.90 -14.64
N ILE A 108 1.47 -17.47 -15.68
CA ILE A 108 2.95 -17.50 -15.72
C ILE A 108 3.57 -16.55 -14.68
N ASN A 109 2.85 -15.50 -14.27
CA ASN A 109 3.30 -14.48 -13.31
C ASN A 109 2.95 -14.81 -11.85
N ILE A 110 2.15 -15.86 -11.63
CA ILE A 110 1.76 -16.33 -10.29
C ILE A 110 2.74 -17.47 -9.91
N PRO A 111 3.31 -17.46 -8.68
CA PRO A 111 4.10 -18.58 -8.19
C PRO A 111 3.32 -19.88 -8.28
N ASP A 112 3.95 -20.98 -8.70
CA ASP A 112 3.31 -22.29 -8.59
C ASP A 112 3.20 -22.72 -7.12
N ASP A 113 2.37 -23.73 -6.86
CA ASP A 113 2.08 -24.18 -5.49
C ASP A 113 3.31 -24.74 -4.78
N VAL A 114 4.29 -25.25 -5.54
CA VAL A 114 5.56 -25.76 -4.99
C VAL A 114 6.44 -24.60 -4.53
N ALA A 115 6.54 -23.55 -5.33
CA ALA A 115 7.27 -22.32 -5.00
C ALA A 115 6.63 -21.61 -3.80
N MET A 116 5.29 -21.49 -3.77
CA MET A 116 4.57 -20.97 -2.61
C MET A 116 4.90 -21.73 -1.33
N ARG A 117 4.93 -23.07 -1.39
CA ARG A 117 5.19 -23.93 -0.22
C ARG A 117 6.67 -24.04 0.13
N SER A 118 7.58 -23.65 -0.76
CA SER A 118 9.01 -23.64 -0.49
C SER A 118 9.42 -22.53 0.49
N ASP A 119 8.72 -21.39 0.44
CA ASP A 119 8.84 -20.29 1.42
C ASP A 119 7.50 -19.56 1.56
N VAL A 120 6.68 -20.06 2.49
CA VAL A 120 5.35 -19.49 2.74
C VAL A 120 5.44 -18.07 3.32
N SER A 121 6.46 -17.80 4.14
CA SER A 121 6.65 -16.48 4.77
C SER A 121 7.00 -15.41 3.75
N GLU A 122 7.89 -15.72 2.80
CA GLU A 122 8.21 -14.84 1.69
C GLU A 122 6.99 -14.64 0.77
N PHE A 123 6.28 -15.72 0.43
CA PHE A 123 5.07 -15.64 -0.38
C PHE A 123 4.02 -14.72 0.24
N ILE A 124 3.74 -14.85 1.53
CA ILE A 124 2.79 -13.99 2.25
C ILE A 124 3.24 -12.54 2.18
N THR A 125 4.49 -12.27 2.54
CA THR A 125 5.03 -10.90 2.59
C THR A 125 4.95 -10.21 1.23
N THR A 126 5.38 -10.91 0.18
CA THR A 126 5.34 -10.38 -1.20
C THR A 126 3.91 -10.18 -1.70
N THR A 127 2.97 -11.03 -1.31
CA THR A 127 1.54 -10.92 -1.67
C THR A 127 0.90 -9.70 -1.01
N TYR A 128 1.15 -9.48 0.29
CA TYR A 128 0.69 -8.29 1.01
C TYR A 128 1.26 -7.00 0.42
N LEU A 129 2.56 -6.98 0.11
CA LEU A 129 3.18 -5.82 -0.52
C LEU A 129 2.61 -5.56 -1.92
N ARG A 130 2.37 -6.61 -2.72
CA ARG A 130 1.83 -6.47 -4.08
C ARG A 130 0.41 -5.89 -4.08
N PHE A 131 -0.49 -6.45 -3.28
CA PHE A 131 -1.92 -6.08 -3.37
C PHE A 131 -2.33 -4.98 -2.39
N TYR A 132 -1.68 -4.90 -1.23
CA TYR A 132 -2.07 -3.98 -0.16
C TYR A 132 -1.05 -2.89 0.11
N LEU A 133 0.15 -2.94 -0.47
CA LEU A 133 1.23 -1.94 -0.29
C LEU A 133 1.65 -1.76 1.18
N ARG A 134 1.54 -2.82 1.98
CA ARG A 134 1.97 -2.87 3.38
C ARG A 134 2.50 -4.24 3.73
N TYR A 135 3.20 -4.33 4.85
CA TYR A 135 3.51 -5.62 5.47
C TYR A 135 2.29 -6.19 6.18
N PRO A 136 2.15 -7.54 6.25
CA PRO A 136 1.17 -8.16 7.13
C PRO A 136 1.51 -7.85 8.58
N THR A 137 0.50 -7.79 9.43
CA THR A 137 0.71 -7.89 10.87
C THR A 137 1.12 -9.32 11.24
N GLU A 138 1.77 -9.51 12.39
CA GLU A 138 2.17 -10.85 12.86
C GLU A 138 0.99 -11.83 12.94
N TYR A 139 -0.19 -11.34 13.34
CA TYR A 139 -1.40 -12.15 13.39
C TYR A 139 -1.90 -12.55 12.00
N GLU A 140 -1.90 -11.63 11.04
CA GLU A 140 -2.29 -11.91 9.65
C GLU A 140 -1.31 -12.88 8.97
N ALA A 141 -0.01 -12.71 9.20
CA ALA A 141 1.02 -13.58 8.68
C ALA A 141 0.88 -15.00 9.25
N TYR A 142 0.68 -15.12 10.57
CA TYR A 142 0.40 -16.40 11.20
C TYR A 142 -0.86 -17.05 10.63
N GLY A 143 -1.99 -16.33 10.59
CA GLY A 143 -3.26 -16.89 10.16
C GLY A 143 -3.25 -17.39 8.71
N LEU A 144 -2.66 -16.63 7.79
CA LEU A 144 -2.56 -17.05 6.39
C LEU A 144 -1.59 -18.21 6.20
N ARG A 145 -0.48 -18.24 6.96
CA ARG A 145 0.45 -19.35 6.93
C ARG A 145 -0.20 -20.65 7.40
N GLU A 146 -0.90 -20.63 8.53
CA GLU A 146 -1.63 -21.81 9.03
C GLU A 146 -2.68 -22.28 8.02
N LEU A 147 -3.36 -21.35 7.34
CA LEU A 147 -4.35 -21.68 6.30
C LEU A 147 -3.69 -22.41 5.11
N ILE A 148 -2.55 -21.91 4.61
CA ILE A 148 -1.81 -22.52 3.49
C ILE A 148 -1.21 -23.87 3.90
N GLU A 149 -0.69 -23.99 5.12
CA GLU A 149 -0.03 -25.21 5.60
C GLU A 149 -1.03 -26.31 5.96
N SER A 150 -2.21 -25.96 6.47
CA SER A 150 -3.26 -26.93 6.82
C SER A 150 -4.05 -27.45 5.63
N ASP A 151 -4.16 -26.67 4.55
CA ASP A 151 -4.82 -27.06 3.31
C ASP A 151 -3.82 -27.29 2.19
N THR A 152 -3.52 -28.55 1.88
CA THR A 152 -2.59 -28.93 0.81
C THR A 152 -3.15 -28.71 -0.59
N GLU A 153 -4.47 -28.55 -0.74
CA GLU A 153 -5.12 -28.31 -2.04
C GLU A 153 -5.22 -26.83 -2.37
N MET A 154 -5.02 -25.94 -1.39
CA MET A 154 -4.99 -24.50 -1.61
C MET A 154 -3.88 -24.12 -2.58
N SER A 155 -4.25 -23.45 -3.67
CA SER A 155 -3.32 -22.96 -4.68
C SER A 155 -2.92 -21.50 -4.45
N ALA A 156 -1.80 -21.09 -5.03
CA ALA A 156 -1.38 -19.68 -5.01
C ALA A 156 -2.41 -18.76 -5.69
N VAL A 157 -3.10 -19.26 -6.71
CA VAL A 157 -4.19 -18.55 -7.42
C VAL A 157 -5.36 -18.28 -6.48
N ASP A 158 -5.72 -19.23 -5.61
CA ASP A 158 -6.81 -19.05 -4.64
C ASP A 158 -6.49 -17.97 -3.62
N VAL A 159 -5.23 -17.91 -3.16
CA VAL A 159 -4.76 -16.83 -2.29
C VAL A 159 -4.85 -15.49 -3.00
N TYR A 160 -4.37 -15.39 -4.24
CA TYR A 160 -4.46 -14.15 -5.02
C TYR A 160 -5.91 -13.71 -5.24
N ARG A 161 -6.80 -14.66 -5.54
CA ARG A 161 -8.24 -14.42 -5.67
C ARG A 161 -8.82 -13.86 -4.37
N ALA A 162 -8.50 -14.45 -3.22
CA ALA A 162 -8.97 -13.98 -1.92
C ALA A 162 -8.50 -12.56 -1.60
N PHE A 163 -7.26 -12.22 -1.95
CA PHE A 163 -6.72 -10.88 -1.75
C PHE A 163 -7.42 -9.84 -2.63
N LEU A 164 -7.61 -10.12 -3.91
CA LEU A 164 -8.26 -9.21 -4.85
C LEU A 164 -9.75 -8.99 -4.56
N LEU A 165 -10.42 -9.97 -3.96
CA LEU A 165 -11.82 -9.88 -3.55
C LEU A 165 -12.03 -9.24 -2.18
N SER A 166 -10.97 -9.05 -1.40
CA SER A 166 -11.08 -8.49 -0.05
C SER A 166 -11.59 -7.06 -0.07
N ASN A 167 -12.25 -6.67 1.03
CA ASN A 167 -12.63 -5.27 1.21
C ASN A 167 -11.40 -4.37 1.22
N GLU A 168 -10.29 -4.77 1.85
CA GLU A 168 -9.07 -3.95 1.90
C GLU A 168 -8.57 -3.60 0.50
N TYR A 169 -8.65 -4.53 -0.46
CA TYR A 169 -8.25 -4.26 -1.84
C TYR A 169 -9.13 -3.22 -2.53
N GLN A 170 -10.39 -3.06 -2.12
CA GLN A 170 -11.30 -2.09 -2.73
C GLN A 170 -11.01 -0.65 -2.30
N PHE A 171 -10.23 -0.44 -1.24
CA PHE A 171 -9.92 0.88 -0.71
C PHE A 171 -8.45 1.26 -0.95
N TYR A 172 -8.13 2.55 -0.87
CA TYR A 172 -6.78 3.10 -0.92
C TYR A 172 -6.65 4.30 0.01
#